data_AF-N1ZLP1-F1
#
_entry.id   AF-N1ZLP1-F1
#
_cell.length_a   1.000
_cell.length_b   1.000
_cell.length_c   1.000
_cell.angle_alpha   90.00
_cell.angle_beta   90.00
_cell.angle_gamma   90.00
#
_symmetry.space_group_name_H-M   'P 1'
#
loop_
_entity.id
_entity.type
_entity.pdbx_description
1 polymer ?
#
loop_
_entity_poly.entity_id
_entity_poly.type
_entity_poly.pdbx_seq_one_letter_code
_entity_poly.pdbx_strand_id
1 'polypeptide(L)'
;SPALKRKVKTDLLQIGNWNTESLWKLGIALPLYNIDELDFLIKSVFEYYRDSKFKADELIAIANLMIGYLKECYKNGRLDLIKQVKVDLNKLPTSTLLALPKILINYYLALLEENVQKAIRIEDVLKKCGYGDCVKESKNE
;
A
#
# COMPACT_ATOMS: atom_id res chain seq x y z
N SER A 1 -3.28 5.98 -22.96
CA SER A 1 -3.40 5.08 -24.12
C SER A 1 -3.43 3.61 -23.67
N PRO A 2 -4.37 2.78 -24.17
CA PRO A 2 -4.41 1.34 -23.89
C PRO A 2 -3.12 0.59 -24.24
N ALA A 3 -2.41 1.04 -25.28
CA ALA A 3 -1.12 0.47 -25.68
C ALA A 3 -0.04 0.72 -24.63
N LEU A 4 0.03 1.95 -24.09
CA LEU A 4 0.98 2.30 -23.02
C LEU A 4 0.69 1.51 -21.74
N LYS A 5 -0.59 1.40 -21.35
CA LYS A 5 -1.02 0.60 -20.19
C LYS A 5 -0.56 -0.85 -20.32
N ARG A 6 -0.82 -1.47 -21.47
CA ARG A 6 -0.41 -2.85 -21.76
C ARG A 6 1.11 -3.01 -21.72
N LYS A 7 1.87 -2.09 -22.31
CA LYS A 7 3.34 -2.11 -22.27
C LYS A 7 3.87 -2.07 -20.84
N VAL A 8 3.41 -1.13 -20.01
CA VAL A 8 3.83 -1.02 -18.60
C VAL A 8 3.54 -2.31 -17.82
N LYS A 9 2.37 -2.93 -18.05
CA LYS A 9 2.01 -4.20 -17.42
C LYS A 9 2.93 -5.34 -17.85
N THR A 10 3.18 -5.47 -19.16
CA THR A 10 4.09 -6.49 -19.69
C THR A 10 5.51 -6.31 -19.14
N ASP A 11 6.02 -5.08 -19.13
CA ASP A 11 7.36 -4.77 -18.64
C ASP A 11 7.51 -5.15 -17.16
N LEU A 12 6.50 -4.88 -16.32
CA LEU A 12 6.47 -5.25 -14.90
C LEU A 12 6.44 -6.77 -14.68
N LEU A 13 5.65 -7.51 -15.46
CA LEU A 13 5.57 -8.97 -15.36
C LEU A 13 6.86 -9.66 -15.81
N GLN A 14 7.66 -9.03 -16.68
CA GLN A 14 8.93 -9.56 -17.17
C GLN A 14 10.11 -9.36 -16.21
N ILE A 15 9.95 -8.57 -15.13
CA ILE A 15 11.04 -8.25 -14.20
C ILE A 15 11.59 -9.51 -13.50
N GLY A 16 10.77 -10.54 -13.31
CA GLY A 16 11.20 -11.87 -12.84
C GLY A 16 11.67 -11.95 -11.38
N ASN A 17 12.13 -10.87 -10.78
CA ASN A 17 12.59 -10.77 -9.38
C ASN A 17 12.23 -9.39 -8.79
N TRP A 18 11.70 -9.36 -7.57
CA TRP A 18 11.45 -8.08 -6.91
C TRP A 18 12.75 -7.46 -6.38
N ASN A 19 12.93 -6.18 -6.68
CA ASN A 19 14.02 -5.33 -6.20
C ASN A 19 13.50 -3.89 -6.02
N THR A 20 14.33 -3.01 -5.45
CA THR A 20 13.97 -1.59 -5.22
C THR A 20 13.35 -0.92 -6.45
N GLU A 21 13.96 -1.05 -7.63
CA GLU A 21 13.47 -0.41 -8.87
C GLU A 21 12.08 -0.92 -9.27
N SER A 22 11.89 -2.23 -9.25
CA SER A 22 10.61 -2.86 -9.60
C SER A 22 9.48 -2.50 -8.65
N LEU A 23 9.78 -2.34 -7.35
CA LEU A 23 8.82 -1.92 -6.33
C LEU A 23 8.37 -0.48 -6.58
N TRP A 24 9.30 0.42 -6.90
CA TRP A 24 8.98 1.79 -7.30
C TRP A 24 8.14 1.85 -8.57
N LYS A 25 8.51 1.07 -9.60
CA LYS A 25 7.74 0.95 -10.84
C LYS A 25 6.31 0.48 -10.57
N LEU A 26 6.14 -0.53 -9.72
CA LEU A 26 4.82 -1.01 -9.32
C LEU A 26 4.03 0.08 -8.59
N GLY A 27 4.66 0.80 -7.65
CA GLY A 27 4.04 1.91 -6.91
C GLY A 27 3.48 3.00 -7.82
N ILE A 28 4.25 3.39 -8.84
CA ILE A 28 3.82 4.37 -9.85
C ILE A 28 2.69 3.81 -10.73
N ALA A 29 2.76 2.52 -11.05
CA ALA A 29 1.82 1.86 -11.94
C ALA A 29 0.52 1.41 -11.26
N LEU A 30 0.38 1.52 -9.93
CA LEU A 30 -0.81 1.08 -9.18
C LEU A 30 -2.15 1.49 -9.84
N PRO A 31 -2.36 2.77 -10.27
CA PRO A 31 -3.63 3.19 -10.86
C PRO A 31 -3.97 2.51 -12.19
N LEU A 32 -3.03 1.78 -12.80
CA LEU A 32 -3.22 1.06 -14.05
C LEU A 32 -3.80 -0.35 -13.84
N TYR A 33 -3.88 -0.84 -12.62
CA TYR A 33 -4.35 -2.19 -12.33
C TYR A 33 -5.73 -2.13 -11.65
N ASN A 34 -6.55 -3.15 -11.88
CA ASN A 34 -7.72 -3.37 -11.03
C ASN A 34 -7.28 -3.98 -9.68
N ILE A 35 -8.17 -4.00 -8.70
CA ILE A 35 -7.81 -4.39 -7.34
C ILE A 35 -7.36 -5.86 -7.22
N ASP A 36 -7.89 -6.76 -8.06
CA ASP A 36 -7.51 -8.18 -8.03
C ASP A 36 -6.13 -8.42 -8.67
N GLU A 37 -5.83 -7.70 -9.74
CA GLU A 37 -4.49 -7.66 -10.33
C GLU A 37 -3.46 -7.11 -9.33
N LEU A 38 -3.83 -6.06 -8.59
CA LEU A 38 -2.97 -5.51 -7.55
C LEU A 38 -2.74 -6.50 -6.41
N ASP A 39 -3.79 -7.15 -5.91
CA ASP A 39 -3.67 -8.17 -4.86
C ASP A 39 -2.71 -9.31 -5.28
N PHE A 40 -2.83 -9.78 -6.52
CA PHE A 40 -1.89 -10.78 -7.05
C PHE A 40 -0.43 -10.29 -7.02
N LEU A 41 -0.18 -9.06 -7.49
CA LEU A 41 1.17 -8.49 -7.53
C LEU A 41 1.73 -8.25 -6.12
N ILE A 42 0.92 -7.74 -5.20
CA ILE A 42 1.33 -7.49 -3.81
C ILE A 42 1.64 -8.81 -3.08
N LYS A 43 0.84 -9.86 -3.29
CA LYS A 43 1.14 -11.20 -2.77
C LYS A 43 2.48 -11.73 -3.30
N SER A 44 2.75 -11.54 -4.60
CA SER A 44 4.04 -11.91 -5.20
C SER A 44 5.22 -11.15 -4.57
N VAL A 45 5.05 -9.87 -4.24
CA VAL A 45 6.07 -9.09 -3.52
C VAL A 45 6.34 -9.72 -2.14
N PHE A 46 5.30 -9.96 -1.34
CA PHE A 46 5.49 -10.53 0.00
C PHE A 46 6.03 -11.96 -0.01
N GLU A 47 5.69 -12.76 -1.01
CA GLU A 47 6.25 -14.10 -1.22
C GLU A 47 7.76 -14.05 -1.43
N TYR A 48 8.22 -13.21 -2.34
CA TYR A 48 9.65 -13.06 -2.66
C TYR A 48 10.48 -12.62 -1.46
N TYR A 49 9.90 -11.78 -0.61
CA TYR A 49 10.57 -11.25 0.56
C TYR A 49 10.36 -12.08 1.84
N ARG A 50 9.64 -13.21 1.79
CA ARG A 50 9.31 -14.02 2.98
C ARG A 50 10.54 -14.46 3.78
N ASP A 51 11.56 -14.96 3.08
CA ASP A 51 12.77 -15.53 3.69
C ASP A 51 14.02 -14.67 3.46
N SER A 52 13.84 -13.48 2.90
CA SER A 52 14.92 -12.58 2.49
C SER A 52 15.26 -11.56 3.57
N LYS A 53 16.55 -11.24 3.72
CA LYS A 53 16.96 -10.05 4.49
C LYS A 53 16.69 -8.81 3.65
N PHE A 54 15.93 -7.87 4.22
CA PHE A 54 15.64 -6.60 3.56
C PHE A 54 16.83 -5.65 3.60
N LYS A 55 17.11 -4.98 2.48
CA LYS A 55 17.90 -3.75 2.46
C LYS A 55 17.02 -2.58 2.89
N ALA A 56 17.62 -1.54 3.45
CA ALA A 56 16.89 -0.34 3.87
C ALA A 56 16.09 0.28 2.71
N ASP A 57 16.68 0.38 1.53
CA ASP A 57 16.02 0.95 0.34
C ASP A 57 14.82 0.12 -0.14
N GLU A 58 14.85 -1.20 0.06
CA GLU A 58 13.73 -2.07 -0.27
C GLU A 58 12.57 -1.86 0.71
N LEU A 59 12.85 -1.68 2.01
CA LEU A 59 11.83 -1.34 3.00
C LEU A 59 11.18 0.02 2.69
N ILE A 60 11.96 1.00 2.23
CA ILE A 60 11.43 2.31 1.80
C ILE A 60 10.52 2.13 0.58
N ALA A 61 10.93 1.36 -0.41
CA ALA A 61 10.13 1.11 -1.60
C ALA A 61 8.84 0.34 -1.27
N ILE A 62 8.90 -0.67 -0.40
CA ILE A 62 7.72 -1.38 0.12
C ILE A 62 6.80 -0.43 0.88
N ALA A 63 7.32 0.43 1.75
CA ALA A 63 6.50 1.39 2.49
C ALA A 63 5.70 2.30 1.55
N ASN A 64 6.35 2.86 0.53
CA ASN A 64 5.70 3.71 -0.47
C ASN A 64 4.66 2.94 -1.30
N LEU A 65 5.00 1.73 -1.76
CA LEU A 65 4.09 0.85 -2.46
C LEU A 65 2.82 0.57 -1.63
N MET A 66 2.99 0.28 -0.33
CA MET A 66 1.86 0.00 0.57
C MET A 66 0.97 1.20 0.80
N ILE A 67 1.51 2.42 0.93
CA ILE A 67 0.69 3.63 1.07
C ILE A 67 -0.29 3.76 -0.11
N GLY A 68 0.21 3.59 -1.34
CA GLY A 68 -0.64 3.63 -2.54
C GLY A 68 -1.63 2.47 -2.60
N TYR A 69 -1.16 1.25 -2.32
CA TYR A 69 -2.02 0.06 -2.39
C TYR A 69 -3.15 0.08 -1.35
N LEU A 70 -2.88 0.56 -0.13
CA LEU A 70 -3.89 0.72 0.92
C LEU A 70 -4.97 1.72 0.51
N LYS A 71 -4.59 2.81 -0.15
CA LYS A 71 -5.54 3.78 -0.72
C LYS A 71 -6.46 3.13 -1.75
N GLU A 72 -5.92 2.28 -2.63
CA GLU A 72 -6.71 1.53 -3.61
C GLU A 72 -7.61 0.48 -2.95
N CYS A 73 -7.13 -0.26 -1.94
CA CYS A 73 -7.96 -1.19 -1.18
C CYS A 73 -9.16 -0.48 -0.54
N TYR A 74 -8.92 0.69 0.06
CA TYR A 74 -9.96 1.47 0.69
C TYR A 74 -10.98 2.02 -0.30
N LYS A 75 -10.54 2.57 -1.44
CA LYS A 75 -11.43 3.03 -2.51
C LYS A 75 -12.35 1.93 -3.03
N ASN A 76 -11.85 0.69 -3.06
CA ASN A 76 -12.60 -0.49 -3.51
C ASN A 76 -13.36 -1.20 -2.38
N GLY A 77 -13.39 -0.65 -1.15
CA GLY A 77 -14.09 -1.25 -0.02
C GLY A 77 -13.52 -2.59 0.46
N ARG A 78 -12.28 -2.91 0.11
CA ARG A 78 -11.64 -4.22 0.37
C ARG A 78 -11.04 -4.29 1.77
N LEU A 79 -11.91 -4.43 2.77
CA LEU A 79 -11.55 -4.60 4.18
C LEU A 79 -10.64 -5.82 4.39
N ASP A 80 -10.92 -6.92 3.69
CA ASP A 80 -10.17 -8.17 3.71
C ASP A 80 -8.71 -7.96 3.31
N LEU A 81 -8.45 -7.20 2.24
CA LEU A 81 -7.10 -6.92 1.76
C LEU A 81 -6.32 -6.04 2.74
N ILE A 82 -6.96 -5.04 3.35
CA ILE A 82 -6.30 -4.20 4.36
C ILE A 82 -5.92 -5.03 5.60
N LYS A 83 -6.77 -5.98 6.01
CA LYS A 83 -6.46 -6.93 7.09
C LYS A 83 -5.29 -7.84 6.72
N GLN A 84 -5.23 -8.30 5.46
CA GLN A 84 -4.11 -9.10 4.98
C GLN A 84 -2.79 -8.30 4.96
N VAL A 85 -2.79 -7.07 4.44
CA VAL A 85 -1.60 -6.20 4.47
C VAL A 85 -1.12 -5.95 5.90
N LYS A 86 -2.04 -5.82 6.87
CA LYS A 86 -1.68 -5.73 8.29
C LYS A 86 -0.91 -6.96 8.78
N VAL A 87 -1.35 -8.16 8.39
CA VAL A 87 -0.66 -9.41 8.72
C VAL A 87 0.72 -9.44 8.07
N ASP A 88 0.83 -9.07 6.80
CA ASP A 88 2.08 -9.17 6.06
C ASP A 88 3.12 -8.12 6.51
N LEU A 89 2.71 -6.88 6.77
CA LEU A 89 3.60 -5.85 7.34
C LEU A 89 4.07 -6.15 8.76
N ASN A 90 3.40 -7.03 9.49
CA ASN A 90 3.85 -7.47 10.81
C ASN A 90 4.89 -8.59 10.75
N LYS A 91 5.06 -9.25 9.60
CA LYS A 91 6.14 -10.21 9.35
C LYS A 91 7.45 -9.52 8.99
N LEU A 92 7.39 -8.26 8.54
CA LEU A 92 8.57 -7.46 8.22
C LEU A 92 9.33 -7.04 9.49
N PRO A 93 10.65 -6.76 9.39
CA PRO A 93 11.43 -6.22 10.50
C PRO A 93 10.80 -4.95 11.09
N THR A 94 10.85 -4.83 12.42
CA THR A 94 10.43 -3.60 13.10
C THR A 94 11.28 -2.44 12.61
N SER A 95 10.65 -1.46 11.97
CA SER A 95 11.30 -0.30 11.40
C SER A 95 10.37 0.90 11.41
N THR A 96 10.91 2.08 11.73
CA THR A 96 10.20 3.36 11.64
C THR A 96 9.79 3.68 10.20
N LEU A 97 10.48 3.12 9.21
CA LEU A 97 10.14 3.24 7.78
C LEU A 97 8.75 2.68 7.45
N LEU A 98 8.25 1.74 8.26
CA LEU A 98 6.94 1.11 8.10
C LEU A 98 5.84 1.76 8.96
N ALA A 99 6.17 2.84 9.70
CA ALA A 99 5.22 3.44 10.64
C ALA A 99 3.99 4.03 9.93
N LEU A 100 4.20 4.82 8.87
CA LEU A 100 3.11 5.46 8.12
C LEU A 100 2.14 4.43 7.49
N PRO A 101 2.60 3.40 6.74
CA PRO A 101 1.72 2.32 6.28
C PRO A 101 0.90 1.68 7.40
N LYS A 102 1.52 1.41 8.56
CA LYS A 102 0.84 0.81 9.72
C LYS A 102 -0.22 1.74 10.33
N ILE A 103 0.01 3.06 10.33
CA ILE A 103 -0.98 4.04 10.75
C ILE A 103 -2.15 4.08 9.76
N LEU A 104 -1.87 4.12 8.45
CA LEU A 104 -2.89 4.14 7.40
C LEU A 104 -3.76 2.88 7.39
N ILE A 105 -3.20 1.70 7.69
CA ILE A 105 -3.98 0.48 7.91
C ILE A 105 -5.03 0.71 9.00
N ASN A 106 -4.62 1.23 10.16
CA ASN A 106 -5.56 1.46 11.26
C ASN A 106 -6.59 2.53 10.93
N TYR A 107 -6.22 3.55 10.14
CA TYR A 107 -7.13 4.57 9.65
C TYR A 107 -8.20 3.99 8.72
N TYR A 108 -7.78 3.28 7.65
CA TYR A 108 -8.73 2.72 6.69
C TYR A 108 -9.57 1.58 7.25
N LEU A 109 -9.03 0.77 8.16
CA LEU A 109 -9.84 -0.21 8.91
C LEU A 109 -10.92 0.50 9.73
N ALA A 110 -10.55 1.56 10.47
CA ALA A 110 -11.53 2.30 11.27
C ALA A 110 -12.64 2.93 10.40
N LEU A 111 -12.29 3.41 9.20
CA LEU A 111 -13.28 3.95 8.26
C LEU A 111 -14.22 2.90 7.70
N LEU A 112 -13.71 1.73 7.30
CA LEU A 112 -14.53 0.65 6.74
C LEU A 112 -15.33 -0.12 7.79
N GLU A 113 -14.88 -0.11 9.04
CA GLU A 113 -15.58 -0.71 10.19
C GLU A 113 -16.46 0.32 10.93
N GLU A 114 -16.68 1.51 10.33
CA GLU A 114 -17.53 2.59 10.86
C GLU A 114 -17.15 3.08 12.27
N ASN A 115 -15.90 2.87 12.69
CA ASN A 115 -15.36 3.40 13.93
C ASN A 115 -14.88 4.84 13.74
N VAL A 116 -15.85 5.76 13.59
CA VAL A 116 -15.63 7.17 13.30
C VAL A 116 -14.70 7.84 14.31
N GLN A 117 -14.88 7.59 15.61
CA GLN A 117 -14.08 8.21 16.65
C GLN A 117 -12.59 7.82 16.55
N LYS A 118 -12.30 6.56 16.20
CA LYS A 118 -10.93 6.10 15.96
C LYS A 118 -10.35 6.70 14.69
N ALA A 119 -11.12 6.74 13.60
CA ALA A 119 -10.70 7.34 12.34
C ALA A 119 -10.31 8.81 12.53
N ILE A 120 -11.14 9.62 13.20
CA ILE A 120 -10.89 11.05 13.49
C ILE A 120 -9.60 11.24 14.28
N ARG A 121 -9.37 10.42 15.32
CA ARG A 121 -8.14 10.52 16.14
C ARG A 121 -6.88 10.23 15.34
N ILE A 122 -6.93 9.23 14.47
CA ILE A 122 -5.78 8.88 13.61
C ILE A 122 -5.55 9.97 12.56
N GLU A 123 -6.62 10.49 11.97
CA GLU A 123 -6.59 11.59 11.01
C GLU A 123 -5.99 12.87 11.60
N ASP A 124 -6.37 13.25 12.83
CA ASP A 124 -5.79 14.39 13.52
C ASP A 124 -4.27 14.25 13.72
N VAL A 125 -3.80 13.07 14.11
CA VAL A 125 -2.36 12.77 14.22
C VAL A 125 -1.68 12.88 12.85
N LEU A 126 -2.25 12.27 11.81
CA LEU A 126 -1.69 12.33 10.46
C LEU A 126 -1.58 13.78 9.95
N LYS A 127 -2.62 14.59 10.15
CA LYS A 127 -2.63 16.02 9.78
C LYS A 127 -1.58 16.81 10.55
N LYS A 128 -1.47 16.64 11.86
CA LYS A 128 -0.45 17.31 12.71
C LYS A 128 0.98 16.94 12.32
N CYS A 129 1.18 15.74 11.79
CA CYS A 129 2.48 15.27 11.30
C CYS A 129 2.78 15.64 9.84
N GLY A 130 1.91 16.41 9.16
CA GLY A 130 2.10 16.82 7.76
C GLY A 130 1.68 15.79 6.72
N TYR A 131 0.97 14.73 7.11
CA TYR A 131 0.47 13.67 6.22
C TYR A 131 -1.01 13.85 5.85
N GLY A 132 -1.51 15.09 5.81
CA GLY A 132 -2.91 15.39 5.50
C GLY A 132 -3.37 14.79 4.16
N ASP A 133 -2.51 14.83 3.13
CA ASP A 133 -2.81 14.34 1.79
C ASP A 133 -2.99 12.81 1.69
N CYS A 134 -2.52 12.07 2.71
CA CYS A 134 -2.68 10.61 2.79
C CYS A 134 -4.05 10.21 3.34
N VAL A 135 -4.72 11.14 4.01
CA VAL A 135 -6.06 10.98 4.59
C VAL A 135 -7.09 11.23 3.50
N LYS A 136 -8.31 10.68 3.64
CA LYS A 136 -9.38 11.06 2.73
C LYS A 136 -9.59 12.57 2.84
N GLU A 137 -9.64 13.27 1.70
CA GLU A 137 -10.50 14.44 1.62
C GLU A 137 -11.90 13.91 1.98
N SER A 138 -12.39 14.29 3.16
CA SER A 138 -13.79 14.13 3.52
C SER A 138 -14.61 14.56 2.32
N LYS A 139 -15.37 13.61 1.75
CA LYS A 139 -16.33 13.92 0.68
C LYS A 139 -17.15 15.10 1.18
N ASN A 140 -17.04 16.25 0.50
CA ASN A 140 -18.10 17.25 0.58
C ASN A 140 -19.38 16.53 0.15
N GLU A 141 -20.37 16.63 1.05
CA GLU A 141 -21.75 16.18 0.87
C GLU A 141 -22.35 16.73 -0.44
#